data_AF-A0A315VLW2-F1
#
_entry.id   AF-A0A315VLW2-F1
#
_cell.length_a   1.000
_cell.length_b   1.000
_cell.length_c   1.000
_cell.angle_alpha   90.00
_cell.angle_beta   90.00
_cell.angle_gamma   90.00
#
_symmetry.space_group_name_H-M   'P 1'
#
loop_
_entity.id
_entity.type
_entity.pdbx_description
1 polymer ?
#
loop_
_entity_poly.entity_id
_entity_poly.type
_entity_poly.pdbx_seq_one_letter_code
_entity_poly.pdbx_strand_id
1 'polypeptide(L)'
;MQLMWSAVYFSMSPPGRPPFASDSAPLNLSLFAVIMTFTAATLFRTFDPCKQLWCSHPDNPYFCKTKKGPPLDGTECAPGKWCYKGHCMWKNPNQLKQDGAWSSWSKYGSCSRSCGTGVRFRTRQCNNPAASNGGQDCPGVNYEYQLCNTNECPKHFEDFRAQQCQNRNSNFEFQNAKHHWLPYEHPDANKRCHLYCQSKETGDVAYLKQLVHDGTRCSYKDAYSICVRGECVKVGCDREIGSNKVEDKCGVCGGDNSHCRTVKGTFTRTPKKPGYLKMFHVPPGARHVLIQEHEAGPQALNRKEATDGRVSKAKAAETNTQD
;
A
#
# COMPACT_ATOMS: atom_id res chain seq x y z
N MET A 1 -41.24 -13.36 -25.58
CA MET A 1 -40.11 -13.97 -26.32
C MET A 1 -38.84 -13.68 -25.53
N GLN A 2 -38.44 -14.53 -24.57
CA GLN A 2 -37.60 -15.74 -24.73
C GLN A 2 -36.23 -15.38 -25.36
N LEU A 3 -35.17 -15.25 -24.55
CA LEU A 3 -34.17 -16.31 -24.20
C LEU A 3 -33.25 -16.59 -25.41
N MET A 4 -31.91 -16.66 -25.38
CA MET A 4 -30.98 -17.07 -24.33
C MET A 4 -29.51 -16.69 -24.69
N TRP A 5 -28.73 -16.33 -23.65
CA TRP A 5 -27.38 -16.77 -23.25
C TRP A 5 -26.32 -17.23 -24.29
N SER A 6 -25.09 -16.74 -24.13
CA SER A 6 -23.92 -17.57 -23.75
C SER A 6 -22.70 -16.74 -23.31
N ALA A 7 -22.10 -17.14 -22.20
CA ALA A 7 -20.87 -16.62 -21.64
C ALA A 7 -19.66 -17.42 -22.13
N VAL A 8 -18.48 -16.79 -22.20
CA VAL A 8 -17.18 -17.48 -22.12
C VAL A 8 -16.27 -16.68 -21.18
N TYR A 9 -15.70 -17.38 -20.20
CA TYR A 9 -14.73 -16.92 -19.19
C TYR A 9 -13.32 -17.45 -19.50
N PHE A 10 -12.31 -16.96 -18.74
CA PHE A 10 -10.88 -17.35 -18.58
C PHE A 10 -9.85 -16.42 -19.29
N SER A 11 -8.70 -16.02 -18.73
CA SER A 11 -8.01 -16.25 -17.43
C SER A 11 -6.95 -15.14 -17.12
N MET A 12 -6.30 -15.24 -15.96
CA MET A 12 -5.40 -14.29 -15.28
C MET A 12 -3.94 -14.18 -15.82
N SER A 13 -3.36 -12.96 -15.77
CA SER A 13 -2.03 -12.49 -15.25
C SER A 13 -0.68 -13.20 -15.60
N PRO A 14 0.52 -12.58 -15.39
CA PRO A 14 1.02 -11.23 -15.71
C PRO A 14 2.47 -11.31 -16.36
N PRO A 15 3.44 -10.35 -16.21
CA PRO A 15 4.37 -9.94 -17.27
C PRO A 15 5.75 -10.65 -17.27
N GLY A 16 6.35 -10.81 -18.45
CA GLY A 16 7.76 -11.22 -18.62
C GLY A 16 8.52 -10.23 -19.52
N ARG A 17 9.71 -9.81 -19.09
CA ARG A 17 10.67 -8.95 -19.82
C ARG A 17 11.82 -9.82 -20.42
N PRO A 18 12.79 -9.26 -21.19
CA PRO A 18 13.22 -9.68 -22.54
C PRO A 18 14.52 -10.56 -22.54
N PRO A 19 15.12 -10.96 -23.69
CA PRO A 19 16.13 -10.13 -24.38
C PRO A 19 16.31 -10.32 -25.92
N PHE A 20 16.95 -9.32 -26.54
CA PHE A 20 17.83 -9.26 -27.75
C PHE A 20 17.87 -10.37 -28.82
N ALA A 21 17.73 -9.96 -30.09
CA ALA A 21 18.61 -10.23 -31.26
C ALA A 21 17.93 -9.66 -32.53
N SER A 22 18.39 -8.56 -33.14
CA SER A 22 19.27 -8.54 -34.33
C SER A 22 18.93 -9.57 -35.41
N ASP A 23 18.31 -9.14 -36.51
CA ASP A 23 18.87 -9.38 -37.84
C ASP A 23 18.20 -8.56 -38.95
N SER A 24 19.00 -8.34 -39.99
CA SER A 24 18.83 -7.40 -41.09
C SER A 24 18.20 -8.00 -42.36
N ALA A 25 17.35 -7.17 -43.01
CA ALA A 25 17.00 -7.12 -44.45
C ALA A 25 16.06 -8.18 -45.06
N PRO A 26 15.40 -7.93 -46.22
CA PRO A 26 15.17 -6.68 -46.95
C PRO A 26 13.69 -6.33 -47.20
N LEU A 27 13.50 -5.10 -47.67
CA LEU A 27 12.28 -4.47 -48.16
C LEU A 27 11.61 -5.23 -49.32
N ASN A 28 10.29 -5.37 -49.25
CA ASN A 28 9.37 -5.09 -50.36
C ASN A 28 7.92 -5.13 -49.88
N LEU A 29 7.25 -3.97 -49.81
CA LEU A 29 6.14 -3.61 -50.71
C LEU A 29 5.45 -2.31 -50.26
N SER A 30 5.22 -1.45 -51.25
CA SER A 30 4.19 -0.39 -51.30
C SER A 30 4.34 0.81 -50.35
N LEU A 31 5.16 1.78 -50.76
CA LEU A 31 4.87 3.20 -50.52
C LEU A 31 4.75 3.91 -51.88
N PHE A 32 3.53 4.03 -52.39
CA PHE A 32 3.23 5.08 -53.36
C PHE A 32 3.20 6.40 -52.59
N ALA A 33 4.35 7.07 -52.51
CA ALA A 33 4.43 8.45 -52.10
C ALA A 33 3.81 9.29 -53.22
N VAL A 34 2.57 9.74 -52.99
CA VAL A 34 1.93 10.76 -53.84
C VAL A 34 2.74 12.04 -53.69
N ILE A 35 3.48 12.36 -54.75
CA ILE A 35 4.05 13.69 -54.99
C ILE A 35 2.86 14.63 -55.20
N MET A 36 2.44 15.33 -54.15
CA MET A 36 1.57 16.49 -54.26
C MET A 36 2.45 17.69 -54.61
N THR A 37 2.35 18.13 -55.86
CA THR A 37 2.98 19.33 -56.42
C THR A 37 2.55 20.58 -55.64
N PHE A 38 3.55 21.41 -55.29
CA PHE A 38 3.39 22.74 -54.73
C PHE A 38 2.70 23.70 -55.70
N THR A 39 1.62 24.36 -55.26
CA THR A 39 1.33 25.78 -55.57
C THR A 39 0.29 26.35 -54.58
N ALA A 40 0.79 27.23 -53.70
CA ALA A 40 0.13 28.35 -53.00
C ALA A 40 -1.28 28.18 -52.40
N ALA A 41 -1.34 27.81 -51.12
CA ALA A 41 -2.00 28.61 -50.08
C ALA A 41 -1.47 28.19 -48.69
N THR A 42 -0.88 29.14 -47.99
CA THR A 42 -0.36 29.06 -46.62
C THR A 42 -1.40 28.58 -45.61
N LEU A 43 -1.09 27.49 -44.87
CA LEU A 43 -1.44 27.22 -43.45
C LEU A 43 -1.50 25.71 -43.10
N PHE A 44 -0.56 24.88 -43.54
CA PHE A 44 -0.23 23.72 -42.71
C PHE A 44 0.66 24.24 -41.59
N ARG A 45 0.07 24.47 -40.41
CA ARG A 45 0.82 24.77 -39.19
C ARG A 45 1.95 23.76 -39.10
N THR A 46 3.19 24.21 -39.18
CA THR A 46 4.37 23.40 -38.87
C THR A 46 4.08 22.69 -37.55
N PHE A 47 3.85 21.39 -37.59
CA PHE A 47 3.58 20.61 -36.40
C PHE A 47 4.86 20.66 -35.57
N ASP A 48 4.86 21.50 -34.54
CA ASP A 48 5.98 21.64 -33.64
C ASP A 48 5.74 20.64 -32.49
N PRO A 49 6.41 19.48 -32.49
CA PRO A 49 6.17 18.42 -31.52
C PRO A 49 6.46 18.89 -30.09
N CYS A 50 7.18 20.00 -29.93
CA CYS A 50 7.55 20.57 -28.65
C CYS A 50 6.49 21.51 -28.06
N LYS A 51 5.43 21.85 -28.80
CA LYS A 51 4.36 22.72 -28.28
C LYS A 51 3.39 22.01 -27.33
N GLN A 52 3.18 20.71 -27.53
CA GLN A 52 2.17 19.95 -26.80
C GLN A 52 2.61 18.49 -26.69
N LEU A 53 2.52 17.90 -25.50
CA LEU A 53 2.81 16.48 -25.31
C LEU A 53 1.63 15.61 -25.76
N TRP A 54 1.89 14.66 -26.66
CA TRP A 54 0.92 13.71 -27.19
C TRP A 54 1.17 12.32 -26.59
N CYS A 55 0.13 11.71 -26.03
CA CYS A 55 0.19 10.33 -25.53
C CYS A 55 -0.82 9.46 -26.28
N SER A 56 -0.39 8.31 -26.81
CA SER A 56 -1.26 7.27 -27.37
C SER A 56 -1.51 6.14 -26.37
N HIS A 57 -2.63 5.43 -26.50
CA HIS A 57 -2.92 4.25 -25.69
C HIS A 57 -2.28 3.01 -26.33
N PRO A 58 -1.70 2.07 -25.55
CA PRO A 58 -1.10 0.85 -26.10
C PRO A 58 -2.05 0.01 -26.97
N ASP A 59 -3.34 -0.05 -26.58
CA ASP A 59 -4.36 -0.84 -27.28
C ASP A 59 -4.95 -0.15 -28.51
N ASN A 60 -4.69 1.15 -28.72
CA ASN A 60 -5.13 1.88 -29.91
C ASN A 60 -4.15 3.01 -30.26
N PRO A 61 -3.10 2.71 -31.06
CA PRO A 61 -2.05 3.68 -31.39
C PRO A 61 -2.54 4.84 -32.27
N TYR A 62 -3.74 4.73 -32.86
CA TYR A 62 -4.34 5.78 -33.70
C TYR A 62 -5.03 6.89 -32.90
N PHE A 63 -5.13 6.75 -31.58
CA PHE A 63 -5.82 7.71 -30.74
C PHE A 63 -4.88 8.37 -29.73
N CYS A 64 -4.56 9.65 -29.97
CA CYS A 64 -3.72 10.46 -29.10
C CYS A 64 -4.58 11.40 -28.21
N LYS A 65 -4.33 11.40 -26.90
CA LYS A 65 -4.91 12.36 -25.96
C LYS A 65 -3.81 13.26 -25.38
N THR A 66 -3.98 14.57 -25.46
CA THR A 66 -3.09 15.56 -24.85
C THR A 66 -3.64 15.96 -23.48
N LYS A 67 -2.86 15.79 -22.39
CA LYS A 67 -3.33 16.14 -21.03
C LYS A 67 -2.31 16.85 -20.15
N LYS A 68 -1.10 17.10 -20.66
CA LYS A 68 -0.01 17.79 -19.95
C LYS A 68 0.71 18.70 -20.95
N GLY A 69 1.34 19.77 -20.46
CA GLY A 69 1.93 20.87 -21.26
C GLY A 69 3.01 20.45 -22.28
N PRO A 70 3.90 21.35 -22.70
CA PRO A 70 4.94 21.00 -23.68
C PRO A 70 5.85 19.88 -23.14
N PRO A 71 6.44 19.04 -24.02
CA PRO A 71 7.50 18.12 -23.64
C PRO A 71 8.65 18.84 -22.93
N LEU A 72 9.36 18.13 -22.06
CA LEU A 72 10.49 18.71 -21.32
C LEU A 72 11.61 19.14 -22.28
N ASP A 73 12.28 20.24 -21.93
CA ASP A 73 13.51 20.68 -22.61
C ASP A 73 14.54 19.55 -22.54
N GLY A 74 15.03 19.06 -23.68
CA GLY A 74 15.73 17.77 -23.70
C GLY A 74 15.19 16.78 -24.72
N THR A 75 13.87 16.75 -24.89
CA THR A 75 13.16 15.69 -25.61
C THR A 75 13.54 15.71 -27.09
N GLU A 76 13.98 14.58 -27.65
CA GLU A 76 14.29 14.50 -29.08
C GLU A 76 13.01 14.67 -29.92
N CYS A 77 13.04 15.60 -30.86
CA CYS A 77 11.88 15.95 -31.70
C CYS A 77 12.06 15.62 -33.18
N ALA A 78 13.30 15.47 -33.63
CA ALA A 78 13.71 14.97 -34.94
C ALA A 78 15.18 14.55 -34.86
N PRO A 79 15.72 13.77 -35.82
CA PRO A 79 17.13 13.39 -35.82
C PRO A 79 18.06 14.61 -35.69
N GLY A 80 18.81 14.68 -34.58
CA GLY A 80 19.71 15.80 -34.29
C GLY A 80 19.02 17.09 -33.79
N LYS A 81 17.74 17.04 -33.45
CA LYS A 81 16.95 18.16 -32.90
C LYS A 81 16.28 17.80 -31.58
N TRP A 82 16.14 18.78 -30.70
CA TRP A 82 15.58 18.63 -29.36
C TRP A 82 14.60 19.75 -29.02
N CYS A 83 13.66 19.48 -28.12
CA CYS A 83 12.75 20.48 -27.59
C CYS A 83 13.48 21.42 -26.65
N TYR A 84 13.26 22.72 -26.84
CA TYR A 84 13.73 23.78 -25.96
C TYR A 84 12.71 24.92 -25.95
N LYS A 85 12.20 25.28 -24.76
CA LYS A 85 11.17 26.30 -24.55
C LYS A 85 9.96 26.13 -25.47
N GLY A 86 9.55 24.88 -25.70
CA GLY A 86 8.39 24.56 -26.53
C GLY A 86 8.63 24.55 -28.04
N HIS A 87 9.90 24.61 -28.49
CA HIS A 87 10.29 24.59 -29.90
C HIS A 87 11.30 23.48 -30.23
N CYS A 88 11.14 22.84 -31.38
CA CYS A 88 12.10 21.86 -31.89
C CYS A 88 13.32 22.53 -32.53
N MET A 89 14.45 22.58 -31.81
CA MET A 89 15.68 23.26 -32.23
C MET A 89 16.81 22.27 -32.54
N TRP A 90 17.80 22.66 -33.34
CA TRP A 90 19.00 21.84 -33.56
C TRP A 90 19.79 21.65 -32.27
N LYS A 91 20.38 20.46 -32.10
CA LYS A 91 21.28 20.18 -30.98
C LYS A 91 22.54 21.03 -31.14
N ASN A 92 22.71 22.05 -30.29
CA ASN A 92 23.91 22.86 -30.30
C ASN A 92 25.09 22.05 -29.72
N PRO A 93 26.24 21.93 -30.41
CA PRO A 93 27.42 21.23 -29.90
C PRO A 93 27.99 21.84 -28.61
N ASN A 94 27.70 23.11 -28.36
CA ASN A 94 28.16 23.86 -27.18
C ASN A 94 27.23 23.78 -25.97
N GLN A 95 26.14 22.98 -26.03
CA GLN A 95 25.29 22.75 -24.86
C GLN A 95 25.87 21.65 -23.98
N LEU A 96 26.47 22.07 -22.87
CA LEU A 96 27.05 21.18 -21.87
C LEU A 96 25.97 20.24 -21.32
N LYS A 97 26.28 18.94 -21.31
CA LYS A 97 25.53 17.94 -20.57
C LYS A 97 25.43 18.37 -19.11
N GLN A 98 24.23 18.39 -18.55
CA GLN A 98 24.01 18.79 -17.17
C GLN A 98 23.16 17.75 -16.46
N ASP A 99 23.78 17.05 -15.52
CA ASP A 99 23.09 16.08 -14.67
C ASP A 99 22.17 16.80 -13.68
N GLY A 100 21.07 16.15 -13.31
CA GLY A 100 20.12 16.67 -12.35
C GLY A 100 20.67 16.62 -10.93
N ALA A 101 20.36 17.63 -10.13
CA ALA A 101 20.61 17.61 -8.69
C ALA A 101 19.36 17.93 -7.87
N TRP A 102 19.32 17.33 -6.68
CA TRP A 102 18.19 17.42 -5.77
C TRP A 102 18.02 18.83 -5.22
N SER A 103 16.77 19.28 -5.15
CA SER A 103 16.38 20.40 -4.29
C SER A 103 16.56 20.04 -2.82
N SER A 104 16.57 21.06 -1.98
CA SER A 104 16.35 20.88 -0.55
C SER A 104 15.03 20.13 -0.31
N TRP A 105 14.99 19.33 0.75
CA TRP A 105 13.78 18.67 1.19
C TRP A 105 12.71 19.69 1.58
N SER A 106 11.46 19.37 1.26
CA SER A 106 10.31 20.09 1.79
C SER A 106 10.25 19.94 3.31
N LYS A 107 9.47 20.81 3.96
CA LYS A 107 9.02 20.54 5.32
C LYS A 107 8.19 19.25 5.33
N TYR A 108 8.19 18.57 6.46
CA TYR A 108 7.29 17.44 6.67
C TYR A 108 5.85 17.90 6.62
N GLY A 109 5.00 17.14 5.92
CA GLY A 109 3.56 17.29 5.96
C GLY A 109 2.97 16.88 7.31
N SER A 110 1.65 16.97 7.39
CA SER A 110 0.89 16.51 8.56
C SER A 110 1.10 15.02 8.83
N CYS A 111 1.01 14.64 10.10
CA CYS A 111 1.04 13.23 10.47
C CYS A 111 -0.24 12.53 9.98
N SER A 112 -0.10 11.29 9.51
CA SER A 112 -1.24 10.48 9.05
C SER A 112 -2.25 10.19 10.18
N ARG A 113 -1.81 10.23 11.44
CA ARG A 113 -2.61 9.89 12.63
C ARG A 113 -2.28 10.83 13.79
N SER A 114 -3.23 11.03 14.69
CA SER A 114 -3.05 11.84 15.92
C SER A 114 -2.53 11.02 17.11
N CYS A 115 -2.65 9.70 17.07
CA CYS A 115 -2.18 8.75 18.08
C CYS A 115 -1.89 7.38 17.46
N GLY A 116 -1.30 6.48 18.25
CA GLY A 116 -1.10 5.06 17.93
C GLY A 116 -0.11 4.79 16.80
N THR A 117 0.86 5.69 16.61
CA THR A 117 1.89 5.68 15.56
C THR A 117 1.36 6.02 14.17
N GLY A 118 1.56 7.27 13.77
CA GLY A 118 1.35 7.75 12.40
C GLY A 118 2.65 7.93 11.63
N VAL A 119 2.52 8.36 10.38
CA VAL A 119 3.62 8.60 9.45
C VAL A 119 3.45 9.97 8.81
N ARG A 120 4.56 10.71 8.66
CA ARG A 120 4.58 11.98 7.92
C ARG A 120 5.63 11.94 6.83
N PHE A 121 5.36 12.62 5.73
CA PHE A 121 6.18 12.58 4.53
C PHE A 121 6.80 13.94 4.24
N ARG A 122 7.96 13.93 3.61
CA ARG A 122 8.54 15.08 2.90
C ARG A 122 9.01 14.65 1.52
N THR A 123 9.12 15.61 0.62
CA THR A 123 9.52 15.37 -0.77
C THR A 123 10.62 16.33 -1.18
N ARG A 124 11.34 15.97 -2.23
CA ARG A 124 12.32 16.82 -2.91
C ARG A 124 12.13 16.66 -4.42
N GLN A 125 12.62 17.61 -5.20
CA GLN A 125 12.51 17.62 -6.65
C GLN A 125 13.88 17.58 -7.29
N CYS A 126 14.01 16.93 -8.45
CA CYS A 126 15.24 16.95 -9.22
C CYS A 126 15.26 18.18 -10.13
N ASN A 127 15.46 19.36 -9.54
CA ASN A 127 15.38 20.64 -10.25
C ASN A 127 16.41 21.69 -9.81
N ASN A 128 17.42 21.31 -9.01
CA ASN A 128 18.42 22.24 -8.50
C ASN A 128 19.87 21.80 -8.80
N PRO A 129 20.26 21.67 -10.08
CA PRO A 129 19.47 22.02 -11.26
C PRO A 129 18.75 20.81 -11.90
N ALA A 130 17.86 21.03 -12.85
CA ALA A 130 17.22 19.93 -13.60
C ALA A 130 18.21 19.30 -14.61
N ALA A 131 18.05 18.00 -14.85
CA ALA A 131 18.81 17.29 -15.87
C ALA A 131 18.48 17.85 -17.26
N SER A 132 19.49 18.13 -18.08
CA SER A 132 19.32 18.62 -19.44
C SER A 132 20.45 18.15 -20.37
N ASN A 133 20.23 18.24 -21.68
CA ASN A 133 21.21 17.87 -22.72
C ASN A 133 21.75 16.42 -22.59
N GLY A 134 20.89 15.46 -22.22
CA GLY A 134 21.30 14.07 -21.99
C GLY A 134 21.99 13.83 -20.64
N GLY A 135 21.83 14.75 -19.67
CA GLY A 135 22.21 14.55 -18.28
C GLY A 135 21.41 13.43 -17.60
N GLN A 136 22.01 12.82 -16.59
CA GLN A 136 21.36 11.81 -15.77
C GLN A 136 20.34 12.43 -14.81
N ASP A 137 19.25 11.72 -14.57
CA ASP A 137 18.28 12.10 -13.54
C ASP A 137 18.86 11.88 -12.13
N CYS A 138 18.28 12.51 -11.12
CA CYS A 138 18.82 12.47 -9.77
C CYS A 138 18.79 11.05 -9.19
N PRO A 139 19.90 10.55 -8.63
CA PRO A 139 19.93 9.22 -8.02
C PRO A 139 19.14 9.19 -6.71
N GLY A 140 18.41 8.08 -6.50
CA GLY A 140 17.67 7.80 -5.26
C GLY A 140 16.19 8.23 -5.30
N VAL A 141 15.55 8.17 -4.13
CA VAL A 141 14.11 8.47 -4.00
C VAL A 141 13.84 9.97 -3.81
N ASN A 142 12.67 10.40 -4.27
CA ASN A 142 12.19 11.79 -4.16
C ASN A 142 11.29 12.05 -2.94
N TYR A 143 11.09 11.03 -2.08
CA TYR A 143 10.27 11.11 -0.89
C TYR A 143 10.99 10.46 0.29
N GLU A 144 10.64 10.91 1.49
CA GLU A 144 11.10 10.35 2.75
C GLU A 144 9.94 10.38 3.74
N TYR A 145 9.93 9.42 4.66
CA TYR A 145 8.92 9.29 5.68
C TYR A 145 9.55 8.99 7.03
N GLN A 146 8.86 9.44 8.08
CA GLN A 146 9.23 9.17 9.47
C GLN A 146 7.99 8.96 10.32
N LEU A 147 8.17 8.30 11.46
CA LEU A 147 7.10 8.14 12.44
C LEU A 147 6.78 9.47 13.12
N CYS A 148 5.52 9.60 13.53
CA CYS A 148 5.01 10.72 14.30
C CYS A 148 3.85 10.26 15.18
N ASN A 149 3.53 11.02 16.22
CA ASN A 149 2.39 10.76 17.11
C ASN A 149 2.35 9.30 17.61
N THR A 150 3.46 8.87 18.18
CA THR A 150 3.68 7.50 18.67
C THR A 150 2.93 7.20 19.98
N ASN A 151 2.42 8.22 20.66
CA ASN A 151 1.67 8.04 21.90
C ASN A 151 0.46 7.13 21.69
N GLU A 152 0.17 6.26 22.66
CA GLU A 152 -0.98 5.36 22.58
C GLU A 152 -2.29 6.13 22.46
N CYS A 153 -3.24 5.56 21.72
CA CYS A 153 -4.58 6.13 21.60
C CYS A 153 -5.37 5.89 22.90
N PRO A 154 -6.32 6.78 23.25
CA PRO A 154 -7.25 6.55 24.34
C PRO A 154 -7.94 5.17 24.23
N LYS A 155 -8.13 4.51 25.38
CA LYS A 155 -8.40 3.06 25.56
C LYS A 155 -9.71 2.49 25.00
N HIS A 156 -10.46 3.21 24.19
CA HIS A 156 -11.64 2.64 23.53
C HIS A 156 -11.25 2.04 22.16
N PHE A 157 -10.49 0.93 22.19
CA PHE A 157 -10.29 -0.04 21.09
C PHE A 157 -10.38 0.51 19.66
N GLU A 158 -9.40 1.30 19.25
CA GLU A 158 -9.30 1.71 17.86
C GLU A 158 -8.38 0.76 17.10
N ASP A 159 -8.92 -0.40 16.69
CA ASP A 159 -8.32 -1.11 15.57
C ASP A 159 -8.56 -0.29 14.30
N PHE A 160 -7.53 0.45 13.89
CA PHE A 160 -7.56 1.33 12.72
C PHE A 160 -7.94 0.57 11.44
N ARG A 161 -7.58 -0.71 11.32
CA ARG A 161 -8.01 -1.53 10.17
C ARG A 161 -9.50 -1.79 10.24
N ALA A 162 -10.03 -2.09 11.43
CA ALA A 162 -11.46 -2.29 11.63
C ALA A 162 -12.26 -1.02 11.31
N GLN A 163 -11.80 0.15 11.75
CA GLN A 163 -12.43 1.44 11.43
C GLN A 163 -12.48 1.70 9.93
N GLN A 164 -11.38 1.43 9.22
CA GLN A 164 -11.31 1.58 7.77
C GLN A 164 -12.31 0.66 7.04
N CYS A 165 -12.48 -0.58 7.53
CA CYS A 165 -13.52 -1.49 7.03
C CYS A 165 -14.93 -0.95 7.34
N GLN A 166 -15.20 -0.54 8.59
CA GLN A 166 -16.52 -0.06 9.01
C GLN A 166 -16.98 1.19 8.25
N ASN A 167 -16.05 2.09 7.92
CA ASN A 167 -16.32 3.28 7.10
C ASN A 167 -16.85 2.95 5.70
N ARG A 168 -16.79 1.68 5.27
CA ARG A 168 -17.30 1.21 3.99
C ARG A 168 -18.72 0.65 4.03
N ASN A 169 -19.26 0.41 5.22
CA ASN A 169 -20.59 -0.22 5.39
C ASN A 169 -21.72 0.56 4.69
N SER A 170 -21.61 1.88 4.59
CA SER A 170 -22.64 2.73 3.97
C SER A 170 -22.53 2.84 2.44
N ASN A 171 -21.30 2.77 1.90
CA ASN A 171 -20.97 3.25 0.55
C ASN A 171 -20.47 2.14 -0.40
N PHE A 172 -20.31 0.90 0.07
CA PHE A 172 -19.77 -0.19 -0.72
C PHE A 172 -20.76 -1.36 -0.82
N GLU A 173 -21.31 -1.56 -2.02
CA GLU A 173 -22.12 -2.72 -2.36
C GLU A 173 -21.20 -3.81 -2.95
N PHE A 174 -21.28 -5.01 -2.38
CA PHE A 174 -20.56 -6.18 -2.84
C PHE A 174 -21.61 -7.23 -3.18
N GLN A 175 -21.50 -7.86 -4.36
CA GLN A 175 -22.49 -8.84 -4.84
C GLN A 175 -23.95 -8.33 -4.75
N ASN A 176 -24.19 -7.05 -5.05
CA ASN A 176 -25.49 -6.37 -4.98
C ASN A 176 -26.13 -6.33 -3.58
N ALA A 177 -25.33 -6.44 -2.52
CA ALA A 177 -25.76 -6.29 -1.13
C ALA A 177 -24.84 -5.34 -0.35
N LYS A 178 -25.38 -4.76 0.71
CA LYS A 178 -24.60 -4.05 1.73
C LYS A 178 -24.16 -5.04 2.79
N HIS A 179 -22.90 -4.93 3.19
CA HIS A 179 -22.29 -5.81 4.17
C HIS A 179 -21.76 -5.03 5.36
N HIS A 180 -21.73 -5.65 6.53
CA HIS A 180 -20.96 -5.15 7.67
C HIS A 180 -19.54 -5.71 7.57
N TRP A 181 -18.61 -4.82 7.26
CA TRP A 181 -17.21 -5.18 7.02
C TRP A 181 -16.44 -5.27 8.33
N LEU A 182 -15.84 -6.43 8.55
CA LEU A 182 -14.91 -6.73 9.64
C LEU A 182 -13.46 -6.64 9.12
N PRO A 183 -12.50 -6.26 9.99
CA PRO A 183 -11.09 -6.26 9.61
C PRO A 183 -10.63 -7.64 9.16
N TYR A 184 -9.81 -7.68 8.11
CA TYR A 184 -9.18 -8.91 7.63
C TYR A 184 -7.68 -8.72 7.41
N GLU A 185 -6.89 -9.64 7.97
CA GLU A 185 -5.46 -9.75 7.71
C GLU A 185 -5.23 -10.81 6.63
N HIS A 186 -4.68 -10.38 5.49
CA HIS A 186 -4.37 -11.29 4.40
C HIS A 186 -3.19 -12.23 4.76
N PRO A 187 -3.25 -13.53 4.45
CA PRO A 187 -2.17 -14.48 4.78
C PRO A 187 -0.85 -14.10 4.12
N ASP A 188 -0.88 -13.74 2.84
CA ASP A 188 0.26 -13.18 2.09
C ASP A 188 0.66 -11.80 2.63
N ALA A 189 1.92 -11.67 3.05
CA ALA A 189 2.49 -10.46 3.63
C ALA A 189 2.43 -9.25 2.68
N ASN A 190 2.61 -9.45 1.38
CA ASN A 190 2.61 -8.38 0.37
C ASN A 190 1.21 -7.76 0.19
N LYS A 191 0.17 -8.47 0.63
CA LYS A 191 -1.23 -8.03 0.53
C LYS A 191 -1.76 -7.45 1.84
N ARG A 192 -1.00 -7.50 2.94
CA ARG A 192 -1.47 -7.04 4.25
C ARG A 192 -1.71 -5.53 4.32
N CYS A 193 -1.02 -4.74 3.52
CA CYS A 193 -1.20 -3.29 3.47
C CYS A 193 -2.17 -2.82 2.36
N HIS A 194 -2.86 -3.77 1.73
CA HIS A 194 -4.04 -3.55 0.93
C HIS A 194 -5.29 -3.79 1.80
N LEU A 195 -6.32 -2.96 1.65
CA LEU A 195 -7.50 -3.02 2.51
C LEU A 195 -8.44 -4.14 2.06
N TYR A 196 -8.24 -5.31 2.68
CA TYR A 196 -9.17 -6.42 2.63
C TYR A 196 -10.07 -6.39 3.87
N CYS A 197 -11.35 -6.67 3.66
CA CYS A 197 -12.32 -6.79 4.74
C CYS A 197 -13.19 -8.02 4.53
N GLN A 198 -13.67 -8.59 5.62
CA GLN A 198 -14.55 -9.76 5.62
C GLN A 198 -16.00 -9.34 5.88
N SER A 199 -16.96 -9.83 5.09
CA SER A 199 -18.37 -9.63 5.39
C SER A 199 -18.76 -10.44 6.62
N LYS A 200 -19.46 -9.79 7.56
CA LYS A 200 -20.07 -10.44 8.72
C LYS A 200 -21.21 -11.39 8.33
N GLU A 201 -21.92 -11.09 7.24
CA GLU A 201 -23.10 -11.81 6.77
C GLU A 201 -22.72 -13.08 6.01
N THR A 202 -21.81 -12.98 5.04
CA THR A 202 -21.47 -14.10 4.15
C THR A 202 -20.15 -14.79 4.49
N GLY A 203 -19.28 -14.11 5.25
CA GLY A 203 -17.92 -14.58 5.52
C GLY A 203 -16.95 -14.36 4.35
N ASP A 204 -17.41 -13.79 3.23
CA ASP A 204 -16.58 -13.51 2.06
C ASP A 204 -15.56 -12.41 2.35
N VAL A 205 -14.40 -12.52 1.72
CA VAL A 205 -13.32 -11.53 1.81
C VAL A 205 -13.27 -10.73 0.51
N ALA A 206 -13.37 -9.41 0.63
CA ALA A 206 -13.34 -8.50 -0.51
C ALA A 206 -12.15 -7.53 -0.42
N TYR A 207 -11.50 -7.28 -1.56
CA TYR A 207 -10.55 -6.17 -1.71
C TYR A 207 -11.31 -4.88 -2.06
N LEU A 208 -11.19 -3.86 -1.22
CA LEU A 208 -11.93 -2.60 -1.36
C LEU A 208 -11.27 -1.61 -2.33
N LYS A 209 -10.31 -2.06 -3.15
CA LYS A 209 -9.56 -1.23 -4.13
C LYS A 209 -8.87 -0.01 -3.48
N GLN A 210 -8.47 -0.15 -2.21
CA GLN A 210 -7.76 0.88 -1.46
C GLN A 210 -6.61 0.29 -0.67
N LEU A 211 -5.60 1.12 -0.43
CA LEU A 211 -4.54 0.81 0.51
C LEU A 211 -5.02 1.07 1.93
N VAL A 212 -4.45 0.34 2.87
CA VAL A 212 -4.62 0.63 4.29
C VAL A 212 -3.93 1.96 4.60
N HIS A 213 -4.56 2.79 5.42
CA HIS A 213 -4.06 4.10 5.81
C HIS A 213 -2.68 3.99 6.50
N ASP A 214 -1.78 4.91 6.16
CA ASP A 214 -0.41 4.92 6.65
C ASP A 214 -0.37 4.98 8.19
N GLY A 215 0.44 4.11 8.79
CA GLY A 215 0.53 3.92 10.24
C GLY A 215 -0.31 2.78 10.78
N THR A 216 -1.20 2.17 9.99
CA THR A 216 -1.96 0.97 10.45
C THR A 216 -1.03 -0.24 10.53
N ARG A 217 -1.19 -1.07 11.56
CA ARG A 217 -0.38 -2.30 11.72
C ARG A 217 -0.51 -3.25 10.53
N CYS A 218 0.61 -3.87 10.15
CA CYS A 218 0.62 -4.86 9.07
C CYS A 218 -0.05 -6.17 9.48
N SER A 219 0.22 -6.63 10.70
CA SER A 219 -0.24 -7.92 11.24
C SER A 219 -0.66 -7.77 12.68
N TYR A 220 -1.65 -8.54 13.12
CA TYR A 220 -2.02 -8.60 14.53
C TYR A 220 -1.00 -9.37 15.38
N LYS A 221 -0.06 -10.07 14.75
CA LYS A 221 1.05 -10.77 15.44
C LYS A 221 2.26 -9.86 15.68
N ASP A 222 2.37 -8.78 14.92
CA ASP A 222 3.47 -7.81 15.02
C ASP A 222 2.89 -6.47 15.46
N ALA A 223 3.12 -6.12 16.73
CA ALA A 223 2.56 -4.93 17.33
C ALA A 223 3.14 -3.61 16.78
N TYR A 224 4.30 -3.65 16.12
CA TYR A 224 5.08 -2.46 15.80
C TYR A 224 5.14 -2.17 14.31
N SER A 225 5.27 -3.18 13.45
CA SER A 225 5.37 -2.97 12.00
C SER A 225 4.08 -2.37 11.43
N ILE A 226 4.23 -1.37 10.57
CA ILE A 226 3.13 -0.56 10.03
C ILE A 226 3.13 -0.52 8.50
N CYS A 227 1.95 -0.27 7.94
CA CYS A 227 1.77 -0.01 6.54
C CYS A 227 2.17 1.42 6.17
N VAL A 228 2.96 1.56 5.11
CA VAL A 228 3.37 2.84 4.52
C VAL A 228 3.28 2.71 3.00
N ARG A 229 2.37 3.48 2.39
CA ARG A 229 2.13 3.49 0.93
C ARG A 229 1.88 2.10 0.32
N GLY A 230 1.20 1.23 1.06
CA GLY A 230 0.85 -0.12 0.60
C GLY A 230 1.92 -1.18 0.86
N GLU A 231 3.07 -0.80 1.43
CA GLU A 231 4.14 -1.72 1.83
C GLU A 231 4.19 -1.88 3.35
N CYS A 232 4.57 -3.06 3.82
CA CYS A 232 4.78 -3.29 5.24
C CYS A 232 6.20 -2.90 5.64
N VAL A 233 6.32 -1.91 6.52
CA VAL A 233 7.59 -1.41 7.03
C VAL A 233 7.84 -1.96 8.43
N LYS A 234 8.99 -2.59 8.62
CA LYS A 234 9.43 -3.11 9.92
C LYS A 234 9.75 -1.96 10.87
N VAL A 235 9.19 -2.01 12.07
CA VAL A 235 9.48 -1.06 13.15
C VAL A 235 9.80 -1.85 14.41
N GLY A 236 10.87 -1.47 15.12
CA GLY A 236 11.23 -2.10 16.39
C GLY A 236 10.36 -1.62 17.55
N CYS A 237 10.45 -2.29 18.70
CA CYS A 237 9.76 -1.86 19.92
C CYS A 237 10.21 -0.48 20.44
N ASP A 238 11.37 -0.02 19.99
CA ASP A 238 11.95 1.30 20.24
C ASP A 238 11.34 2.39 19.36
N ARG A 239 10.38 2.02 18.48
CA ARG A 239 9.67 2.91 17.55
C ARG A 239 10.61 3.52 16.51
N GLU A 240 11.63 2.75 16.10
CA GLU A 240 12.52 3.12 15.01
C GLU A 240 12.28 2.26 13.77
N ILE A 241 12.20 2.90 12.60
CA ILE A 241 12.03 2.22 11.32
C ILE A 241 13.29 1.40 11.02
N GLY A 242 13.10 0.11 10.71
CA GLY A 242 14.19 -0.82 10.45
C GLY A 242 14.89 -1.37 11.69
N SER A 243 14.47 -0.97 12.90
CA SER A 243 15.03 -1.53 14.13
C SER A 243 14.66 -3.02 14.29
N ASN A 244 15.61 -3.78 14.82
CA ASN A 244 15.47 -5.20 15.11
C ASN A 244 15.20 -5.46 16.59
N LYS A 245 15.00 -4.42 17.42
CA LYS A 245 14.66 -4.60 18.82
C LYS A 245 13.24 -5.13 18.98
N VAL A 246 13.09 -6.11 19.88
CA VAL A 246 11.82 -6.78 20.18
C VAL A 246 11.55 -6.63 21.69
N GLU A 247 10.28 -6.60 22.07
CA GLU A 247 9.90 -6.69 23.47
C GLU A 247 10.29 -8.04 24.06
N ASP A 248 10.66 -8.03 25.34
CA ASP A 248 10.76 -9.25 26.14
C ASP A 248 9.36 -9.75 26.56
N LYS A 249 9.31 -10.86 27.31
CA LYS A 249 8.03 -11.44 27.78
C LYS A 249 7.25 -10.51 28.71
N CYS A 250 7.94 -9.54 29.31
CA CYS A 250 7.40 -8.53 30.21
C CYS A 250 6.88 -7.29 29.48
N GLY A 251 7.11 -7.18 28.17
CA GLY A 251 6.76 -5.99 27.38
C GLY A 251 7.81 -4.88 27.45
N VAL A 252 9.02 -5.17 27.92
CA VAL A 252 10.12 -4.21 27.95
C VAL A 252 10.91 -4.33 26.65
N CYS A 253 11.06 -3.21 25.94
CA CYS A 253 11.79 -3.20 24.69
C CYS A 253 13.29 -3.48 24.90
N GLY A 254 13.81 -4.55 24.28
CA GLY A 254 15.18 -5.01 24.51
C GLY A 254 15.43 -5.49 25.95
N GLY A 255 14.38 -5.88 26.66
CA GLY A 255 14.45 -6.35 28.03
C GLY A 255 15.04 -7.76 28.16
N ASP A 256 15.35 -8.14 29.40
CA ASP A 256 15.97 -9.41 29.78
C ASP A 256 14.98 -10.39 30.45
N ASN A 257 13.69 -10.06 30.48
CA ASN A 257 12.61 -10.77 31.20
C ASN A 257 12.67 -10.67 32.73
N SER A 258 13.45 -9.75 33.31
CA SER A 258 13.52 -9.58 34.77
C SER A 258 12.39 -8.72 35.36
N HIS A 259 11.71 -7.92 34.53
CA HIS A 259 10.73 -6.92 34.97
C HIS A 259 9.34 -7.50 35.33
N CYS A 260 9.13 -8.79 35.10
CA CYS A 260 7.88 -9.47 35.38
C CYS A 260 8.13 -10.88 35.90
N ARG A 261 7.09 -11.47 36.47
CA ARG A 261 7.11 -12.86 36.94
C ARG A 261 6.11 -13.69 36.15
N THR A 262 6.49 -14.92 35.84
CA THR A 262 5.55 -15.88 35.25
C THR A 262 4.61 -16.41 36.33
N VAL A 263 3.30 -16.30 36.10
CA VAL A 263 2.27 -16.91 36.95
C VAL A 263 1.72 -18.13 36.21
N LYS A 264 1.80 -19.30 36.82
CA LYS A 264 1.26 -20.56 36.29
C LYS A 264 0.22 -21.12 37.24
N GLY A 265 -0.83 -21.73 36.70
CA GLY A 265 -1.86 -22.40 37.49
C GLY A 265 -2.63 -23.39 36.64
N THR A 266 -3.11 -24.46 37.27
CA THR A 266 -3.96 -25.48 36.65
C THR A 266 -5.30 -25.48 37.36
N PHE A 267 -6.39 -25.52 36.59
CA PHE A 267 -7.74 -25.49 37.12
C PHE A 267 -8.47 -26.78 36.76
N THR A 268 -8.95 -27.51 37.77
CA THR A 268 -9.63 -28.82 37.62
C THR A 268 -11.05 -28.82 38.16
N ARG A 269 -11.62 -27.65 38.51
CA ARG A 269 -12.95 -27.59 39.14
C ARG A 269 -14.06 -27.84 38.12
N THR A 270 -14.92 -28.80 38.41
CA THR A 270 -16.13 -29.08 37.63
C THR A 270 -17.34 -28.28 38.15
N PRO A 271 -18.21 -27.74 37.28
CA PRO A 271 -19.42 -27.05 37.70
C PRO A 271 -20.39 -28.02 38.38
N LYS A 272 -20.81 -27.71 39.61
CA LYS A 272 -21.87 -28.48 40.32
C LYS A 272 -23.29 -28.14 39.83
N LYS A 273 -23.45 -27.07 39.07
CA LYS A 273 -24.72 -26.60 38.49
C LYS A 273 -24.50 -26.25 37.02
N PRO A 274 -25.52 -26.39 36.15
CA PRO A 274 -25.46 -25.90 34.79
C PRO A 274 -25.21 -24.38 34.80
N GLY A 275 -24.16 -23.93 34.12
CA GLY A 275 -23.80 -22.51 34.05
C GLY A 275 -22.30 -22.27 33.90
N TYR A 276 -21.92 -20.99 33.90
CA TYR A 276 -20.52 -20.58 33.82
C TYR A 276 -19.86 -20.62 35.19
N LEU A 277 -18.74 -21.35 35.30
CA LEU A 277 -17.86 -21.30 36.46
C LEU A 277 -16.71 -20.33 36.18
N LYS A 278 -16.59 -19.26 36.97
CA LYS A 278 -15.45 -18.35 36.89
C LYS A 278 -14.19 -19.07 37.38
N MET A 279 -13.22 -19.28 36.49
CA MET A 279 -11.95 -19.94 36.82
C MET A 279 -10.95 -18.96 37.45
N PHE A 280 -10.55 -17.92 36.70
CA PHE A 280 -9.61 -16.90 37.17
C PHE A 280 -9.86 -15.55 36.49
N HIS A 281 -9.18 -14.53 37.00
CA HIS A 281 -9.17 -13.18 36.43
C HIS A 281 -7.76 -12.90 35.92
N VAL A 282 -7.63 -12.45 34.66
CA VAL A 282 -6.36 -11.98 34.11
C VAL A 282 -6.18 -10.53 34.60
N PRO A 283 -5.17 -10.24 35.45
CA PRO A 283 -4.98 -8.89 35.95
C PRO A 283 -4.58 -7.94 34.81
N PRO A 284 -4.92 -6.64 34.90
CA PRO A 284 -4.48 -5.64 33.94
C PRO A 284 -2.95 -5.64 33.81
N GLY A 285 -2.45 -5.54 32.59
CA GLY A 285 -1.01 -5.56 32.31
C GLY A 285 -0.37 -6.96 32.25
N ALA A 286 -1.15 -8.03 32.42
CA ALA A 286 -0.66 -9.38 32.11
C ALA A 286 -0.35 -9.50 30.60
N ARG A 287 0.85 -9.98 30.28
CA ARG A 287 1.32 -10.20 28.90
C ARG A 287 1.67 -11.67 28.67
N HIS A 288 1.72 -12.08 27.40
CA HIS A 288 2.01 -13.47 26.99
C HIS A 288 1.12 -14.49 27.70
N VAL A 289 -0.19 -14.24 27.73
CA VAL A 289 -1.16 -15.09 28.42
C VAL A 289 -1.50 -16.29 27.53
N LEU A 290 -1.15 -17.49 28.02
CA LEU A 290 -1.49 -18.76 27.41
C LEU A 290 -2.53 -19.50 28.27
N ILE A 291 -3.67 -19.82 27.68
CA ILE A 291 -4.73 -20.63 28.30
C ILE A 291 -4.96 -21.84 27.41
N GLN A 292 -4.69 -23.03 27.94
CA GLN A 292 -4.81 -24.28 27.21
C GLN A 292 -5.63 -25.28 28.02
N GLU A 293 -6.53 -25.99 27.35
CA GLU A 293 -7.26 -27.12 27.90
C GLU A 293 -6.44 -28.39 27.71
N HIS A 294 -6.15 -29.11 28.80
CA HIS A 294 -5.22 -30.23 28.78
C HIS A 294 -5.91 -31.58 28.48
N GLU A 295 -7.22 -31.69 28.76
CA GLU A 295 -8.05 -32.86 28.47
C GLU A 295 -9.33 -32.41 27.77
N ALA A 296 -9.66 -33.03 26.64
CA ALA A 296 -10.88 -32.73 25.89
C ALA A 296 -12.11 -33.22 26.68
N GLY A 297 -12.72 -32.33 27.46
CA GLY A 297 -13.97 -32.58 28.16
C GLY A 297 -15.19 -32.06 27.38
N PRO A 298 -16.42 -32.33 27.85
CA PRO A 298 -17.63 -31.71 27.31
C PRO A 298 -17.76 -30.21 27.64
N GLN A 299 -16.75 -29.61 28.30
CA GLN A 299 -16.77 -28.23 28.75
C GLN A 299 -16.10 -27.33 27.70
N ALA A 300 -16.51 -26.07 27.65
CA ALA A 300 -15.96 -25.08 26.72
C ALA A 300 -15.41 -23.89 27.49
N LEU A 301 -14.19 -23.48 27.16
CA LEU A 301 -13.59 -22.24 27.67
C LEU A 301 -14.31 -21.03 27.06
N ASN A 302 -14.61 -20.05 27.90
CA ASN A 302 -15.25 -18.80 27.50
C ASN A 302 -14.53 -17.61 28.14
N ARG A 303 -14.35 -16.54 27.37
CA ARG A 303 -13.82 -15.26 27.84
C ARG A 303 -14.99 -14.30 28.07
N LYS A 304 -15.01 -13.66 29.24
CA LYS A 304 -15.92 -12.54 29.53
C LYS A 304 -15.10 -11.26 29.62
N GLU A 305 -15.37 -10.29 28.75
CA GLU A 305 -14.72 -8.98 28.82
C GLU A 305 -15.35 -8.14 29.95
N ALA A 306 -14.49 -7.43 30.69
CA ALA A 306 -14.89 -6.64 31.84
C ALA A 306 -15.68 -5.38 31.47
N THR A 307 -15.51 -4.88 30.24
CA THR A 307 -16.04 -3.59 29.76
C THR A 307 -17.46 -3.64 29.22
N ASP A 308 -17.86 -4.74 28.57
CA ASP A 308 -19.21 -4.89 27.95
C ASP A 308 -19.96 -6.15 28.46
N GLY A 309 -19.33 -6.95 29.33
CA GLY A 309 -19.94 -8.16 29.89
C GLY A 309 -20.22 -9.28 28.88
N ARG A 310 -19.87 -9.09 27.59
CA ARG A 310 -20.01 -10.10 26.53
C ARG A 310 -19.16 -11.32 26.81
N VAL A 311 -19.76 -12.48 26.60
CA VAL A 311 -19.12 -13.79 26.72
C VAL A 311 -18.88 -14.34 25.32
N SER A 312 -17.62 -14.65 25.00
CA SER A 312 -17.20 -15.24 23.73
C SER A 312 -16.48 -16.56 23.97
N LYS A 313 -16.64 -17.54 23.06
CA LYS A 313 -15.89 -18.79 23.14
C LYS A 313 -14.40 -18.49 23.02
N ALA A 314 -13.63 -18.91 24.01
CA ALA A 314 -12.18 -18.77 23.98
C ALA A 314 -11.62 -19.91 23.12
N LYS A 315 -11.00 -19.58 21.98
CA LYS A 315 -10.20 -20.53 21.21
C LYS A 315 -8.81 -20.57 21.85
N ALA A 316 -8.19 -21.76 21.96
CA ALA A 316 -6.81 -21.88 22.42
C ALA A 316 -5.91 -21.03 21.50
N ALA A 317 -5.46 -19.89 22.00
CA ALA A 317 -4.66 -18.93 21.27
C ALA A 317 -3.82 -18.13 22.26
N GLU A 318 -2.53 -17.97 21.95
CA GLU A 318 -1.68 -16.96 22.56
C GLU A 318 -2.35 -15.61 22.36
N THR A 319 -2.91 -15.05 23.42
CA THR A 319 -3.52 -13.74 23.35
C THR A 319 -2.50 -12.77 23.92
N ASN A 320 -1.86 -11.98 23.06
CA ASN A 320 -1.17 -10.78 23.50
C ASN A 320 -2.25 -9.80 23.95
N THR A 321 -2.59 -9.85 25.24
CA THR A 321 -3.35 -8.81 25.93
C THR A 321 -2.47 -7.56 25.99
N GLN A 322 -2.48 -6.79 24.92
CA GLN A 322 -2.21 -5.36 24.96
C GLN A 322 -3.58 -4.69 25.14
N ASP A 323 -3.91 -4.37 26.40
CA ASP A 323 -5.06 -3.54 26.80
C ASP A 323 -4.84 -2.08 26.43
#